data_AF-A0A7U0N3Q3-F1
#
_entry.id   AF-A0A7U0N3Q3-F1
#
_cell.length_a   1.000
_cell.length_b   1.000
_cell.length_c   1.000
_cell.angle_alpha   90.00
_cell.angle_beta   90.00
_cell.angle_gamma   90.00
#
_symmetry.space_group_name_H-M   'P 1'
#
loop_
_entity.id
_entity.type
_entity.pdbx_description
1 polymer ?
#
loop_
_entity_poly.entity_id
_entity_poly.type
_entity_poly.pdbx_seq_one_letter_code
_entity_poly.pdbx_strand_id
1 'polypeptide(L)' 'MSVLSNHHKELNAEGVGKCSVPMWSGGGPAGFCDEPAYGMPLPREYIRDGYTGQRIYLDGGYDGYVPALACPCHGGPKKP' A
#
# COMPACT_ATOMS: atom_id res chain seq x y z
N MET A 1 -4.77 11.58 13.82
CA MET A 1 -5.08 10.74 12.63
C MET A 1 -4.20 11.22 11.50
N SER A 2 -3.30 10.38 10.99
CA SER A 2 -2.45 10.75 9.85
C SER A 2 -3.31 10.79 8.59
N VAL A 3 -3.18 11.86 7.81
CA VAL A 3 -3.95 12.09 6.59
C VAL A 3 -3.03 11.94 5.39
N LEU A 4 -3.55 11.37 4.30
CA LEU A 4 -2.81 11.26 3.05
C LEU A 4 -2.38 12.64 2.54
N SER A 5 -1.08 12.88 2.53
CA SER A 5 -0.45 14.02 1.86
C SER A 5 -0.31 13.77 0.34
N ASN A 6 0.06 14.80 -0.42
CA ASN A 6 0.24 14.68 -1.87
C ASN A 6 1.33 13.67 -2.24
N HIS A 7 2.38 13.53 -1.42
CA HIS A 7 3.44 12.53 -1.62
C HIS A 7 2.91 11.08 -1.62
N HIS A 8 1.77 10.83 -0.98
CA HIS A 8 1.14 9.50 -0.96
C HIS A 8 0.21 9.27 -2.15
N LYS A 9 -0.22 10.33 -2.82
CA LYS A 9 -1.24 10.29 -3.87
C LYS A 9 -0.64 10.40 -5.27
N GLU A 10 0.47 11.12 -5.38
CA GLU A 10 1.06 11.54 -6.66
C GLU A 10 2.57 11.27 -6.66
N LEU A 11 3.09 10.89 -7.83
CA LEU A 11 4.52 10.78 -8.06
C LEU A 11 5.10 12.18 -8.33
N ASN A 12 6.31 12.45 -7.85
CA ASN A 12 7.03 13.67 -8.18
C ASN A 12 7.60 13.64 -9.62
N ALA A 13 8.32 14.69 -10.01
CA ALA A 13 8.95 14.80 -11.33
C ALA A 13 9.97 13.68 -11.64
N GLU A 14 10.48 13.00 -10.62
CA GLU A 14 11.42 11.87 -10.74
C GLU A 14 10.70 10.50 -10.76
N GLY A 15 9.36 10.49 -10.73
CA GLY A 15 8.57 9.26 -10.68
C GLY A 15 8.54 8.59 -9.31
N VAL A 16 8.78 9.34 -8.23
CA VAL A 16 8.83 8.83 -6.85
C VAL A 16 7.78 9.51 -5.97
N GLY A 17 6.99 8.70 -5.27
CA GLY A 17 6.12 9.11 -4.17
C GLY A 17 6.43 8.30 -2.92
N LYS A 18 5.48 8.26 -1.99
CA LYS A 18 5.59 7.57 -0.70
C LYS A 18 4.49 6.55 -0.49
N CYS A 19 4.83 5.43 0.13
CA CYS A 19 3.92 4.36 0.43
C CYS A 19 2.85 4.81 1.43
N SER A 20 1.60 4.60 1.05
CA SER A 20 0.42 5.05 1.77
C SER A 20 -0.17 4.02 2.73
N VAL A 21 0.54 2.90 2.96
CA VAL A 21 0.10 1.87 3.91
C VAL A 21 0.02 2.44 5.32
N PRO A 22 -1.14 2.39 5.99
CA PRO A 22 -1.25 2.80 7.38
C PRO A 22 -0.47 1.85 8.29
N MET A 23 0.40 2.40 9.13
CA MET A 23 1.19 1.65 10.09
C MET A 23 0.56 1.72 11.47
N TRP A 24 0.78 0.69 12.27
CA TRP A 24 0.29 0.58 13.64
C TRP A 24 1.46 0.19 14.56
N SER A 25 1.55 0.83 15.72
CA SER A 25 2.56 0.53 16.74
C SER A 25 1.97 0.75 18.12
N GLY A 26 2.25 -0.15 19.06
CA GLY A 26 1.76 -0.03 20.44
C GLY A 26 0.24 0.04 20.59
N GLY A 27 -0.52 -0.53 19.64
CA GLY A 27 -1.99 -0.48 19.63
C GLY A 27 -2.58 0.83 19.08
N GLY A 28 -1.77 1.74 18.56
CA GLY A 28 -2.20 3.01 17.95
C GLY A 28 -1.71 3.21 16.52
N PRO A 29 -2.30 4.16 15.77
CA PRO A 29 -1.83 4.53 14.44
C PRO A 29 -0.45 5.19 14.54
N ALA A 30 0.49 4.72 13.70
CA ALA A 30 1.89 5.14 13.69
C ALA A 30 2.28 5.89 12.40
N GLY A 31 1.30 6.44 11.67
CA GLY A 31 1.53 7.11 10.40
C GLY A 31 1.38 6.19 9.20
N PHE A 32 2.14 6.49 8.15
CA PHE A 32 2.18 5.69 6.94
C PHE A 32 3.55 5.04 6.81
N CYS A 33 3.65 4.02 5.95
CA CYS A 33 4.90 3.33 5.68
C CYS A 33 5.97 4.30 5.16
N ASP A 34 5.60 5.29 4.35
CA ASP A 34 6.47 6.36 3.85
C ASP A 34 7.70 5.90 3.01
N GLU A 35 7.89 4.59 2.80
CA GLU A 35 8.90 4.06 1.90
C GLU A 35 8.68 4.52 0.44
N PRO A 36 9.73 4.60 -0.39
CA PRO A 36 9.59 4.98 -1.79
C PRO A 36 8.56 4.14 -2.55
N ALA A 37 7.63 4.83 -3.20
CA ALA A 37 6.59 4.24 -4.03
C ALA A 37 6.73 4.73 -5.47
N TYR A 38 6.56 3.83 -6.44
CA TYR A 38 6.73 4.12 -7.87
C TYR A 38 5.42 4.03 -8.65
N GLY A 39 4.29 3.89 -7.95
CA GLY A 39 2.97 3.82 -8.54
C GLY A 39 1.92 3.26 -7.58
N MET A 40 0.73 3.06 -8.14
CA MET A 40 -0.38 2.41 -7.44
C MET A 40 -0.09 0.92 -7.21
N PRO A 41 -0.77 0.27 -6.24
CA PRO A 41 -0.69 -1.17 -6.06
C PRO A 41 -0.97 -1.89 -7.39
N LEU A 42 -0.15 -2.89 -7.70
CA LEU A 42 -0.33 -3.70 -8.89
C LEU A 42 -1.67 -4.46 -8.80
N PRO A 43 -2.38 -4.64 -9.92
CA PRO A 43 -3.54 -5.50 -9.95
C PRO A 43 -3.11 -6.93 -9.59
N ARG A 44 -3.83 -7.54 -8.66
CA ARG A 44 -3.55 -8.90 -8.17
C ARG A 44 -4.83 -9.71 -8.14
N GLU A 45 -4.71 -10.97 -8.49
CA GLU A 45 -5.79 -11.93 -8.34
C GLU A 45 -6.02 -12.23 -6.86
N TYR A 46 -7.28 -12.26 -6.47
CA TYR A 46 -7.69 -12.61 -5.13
C TYR A 46 -8.93 -13.50 -5.18
N ILE A 47 -9.04 -14.38 -4.20
CA ILE A 47 -10.29 -15.03 -3.86
C ILE A 47 -10.93 -14.31 -2.69
N ARG A 48 -12.24 -14.40 -2.60
CA ARG A 48 -12.97 -13.95 -1.42
C ARG A 48 -13.28 -15.17 -0.57
N ASP A 49 -12.79 -15.17 0.66
CA ASP A 49 -13.14 -16.20 1.63
C ASP A 49 -14.65 -16.21 1.85
N GLY A 50 -15.28 -17.37 1.69
CA GLY A 50 -16.73 -17.51 1.70
C GLY A 50 -17.37 -17.32 3.08
N TYR A 51 -16.59 -17.44 4.16
CA TYR A 51 -17.09 -17.37 5.53
C TYR A 51 -16.88 -15.98 6.15
N THR A 52 -15.68 -15.42 6.00
CA THR A 52 -15.26 -14.12 6.54
C THR A 52 -15.47 -12.97 5.57
N GLY A 53 -15.61 -13.25 4.28
CA GLY A 53 -15.68 -12.25 3.22
C GLY A 53 -14.35 -11.53 2.95
N GLN A 54 -13.25 -11.96 3.59
CA GLN A 54 -11.91 -11.39 3.44
C GLN A 54 -11.35 -11.67 2.04
N ARG A 55 -10.59 -10.72 1.50
CA ARG A 55 -9.81 -10.95 0.27
C ARG A 55 -8.51 -11.68 0.64
N ILE A 56 -8.22 -12.76 -0.07
CA ILE A 56 -6.96 -13.51 0.04
C ILE A 56 -6.29 -13.41 -1.32
N TYR A 57 -5.13 -12.77 -1.39
CA TYR A 57 -4.38 -12.65 -2.63
C TYR A 57 -3.62 -13.94 -2.91
N LEU A 58 -3.59 -14.36 -4.19
CA LEU A 58 -3.07 -15.68 -4.59
C LEU A 58 -1.54 -15.73 -4.70
N ASP A 59 -0.88 -14.58 -4.78
CA ASP A 59 0.54 -14.43 -5.03
C ASP A 59 1.41 -14.33 -3.76
N GLY A 60 0.80 -14.42 -2.57
CA GLY A 60 1.52 -14.43 -1.29
C GLY A 60 2.13 -13.08 -0.88
N GLY A 61 1.62 -11.96 -1.41
CA GLY A 61 2.07 -10.61 -1.09
C GLY A 61 1.44 -9.99 0.16
N TYR A 62 1.61 -8.67 0.32
CA TYR A 62 0.93 -7.91 1.37
C TYR A 62 -0.58 -7.82 1.12
N ASP A 63 -1.41 -8.27 2.07
CA ASP A 63 -2.86 -8.34 1.90
C ASP A 63 -3.63 -7.18 2.56
N GLY A 64 -2.91 -6.27 3.20
CA GLY A 64 -3.52 -5.16 3.91
C GLY A 64 -3.98 -4.03 2.99
N TYR A 65 -4.68 -3.08 3.60
CA TYR A 65 -5.23 -1.93 2.90
C TYR A 65 -4.12 -0.95 2.46
N VAL A 66 -4.16 -0.56 1.18
CA VAL A 66 -3.35 0.53 0.62
C VAL A 66 -4.29 1.56 -0.03
N PRO A 67 -4.40 2.78 0.52
CA PRO A 67 -5.35 3.77 0.01
C PRO A 67 -4.89 4.51 -1.26
N ALA A 68 -3.58 4.58 -1.53
CA ALA A 68 -3.01 5.31 -2.66
C ALA A 68 -1.69 4.62 -3.13
N LEU A 69 -0.59 5.36 -3.31
CA LEU A 69 0.69 4.79 -3.80
C LEU A 69 1.25 3.71 -2.86
N ALA A 70 1.96 2.73 -3.42
CA ALA A 70 2.53 1.59 -2.70
C ALA A 70 4.03 1.40 -2.98
N CYS A 71 4.82 1.05 -1.97
CA CYS A 71 6.18 0.53 -2.17
C CYS A 71 6.14 -0.94 -2.63
N PRO A 72 7.24 -1.48 -3.18
CA PRO A 72 7.30 -2.86 -3.65
C PRO A 72 6.92 -3.91 -2.60
N CYS A 73 7.32 -3.70 -1.34
CA CYS A 73 7.00 -4.61 -0.23
C CYS A 73 5.49 -4.66 0.08
N HIS A 74 4.76 -3.59 -0.25
CA HIS A 74 3.32 -3.47 -0.02
C HIS A 74 2.51 -3.60 -1.32
N GLY A 75 3.08 -4.27 -2.33
CA GLY A 75 2.39 -4.60 -3.59
C GLY A 75 2.46 -3.52 -4.67
N GLY A 76 3.30 -2.50 -4.51
CA GLY A 76 3.57 -1.51 -5.54
C GLY A 76 4.56 -1.98 -6.62
N PRO A 77 4.69 -1.23 -7.74
CA PRO A 77 5.70 -1.50 -8.75
C PRO A 77 7.11 -1.33 -8.20
N LYS A 78 8.06 -2.07 -8.77
CA LYS A 78 9.50 -1.87 -8.52
C LYS A 78 9.97 -0.57 -9.18
N LYS A 79 11.11 -0.05 -8.71
CA LYS A 79 11.77 1.09 -9.33
C LYS A 79 11.98 0.79 -10.83
N PRO A 80 11.64 1.74 -11.73
CA PRO A 80 11.93 1.59 -13.16
C PRO A 80 13.43 1.48 -13.46
#